data_AF-A0A286GQK7-F1
#
_entry.id   AF-A0A286GQK7-F1
#
_cell.length_a   1.000
_cell.length_b   1.000
_cell.length_c   1.000
_cell.angle_alpha   90.00
_cell.angle_beta   90.00
_cell.angle_gamma   90.00
#
_symmetry.space_group_name_H-M   'P 1'
#
loop_
_entity.id
_entity.type
_entity.pdbx_description
1 polymer ?
#
loop_
_entity_poly.entity_id
_entity_poly.type
_entity_poly.pdbx_seq_one_letter_code
_entity_poly.pdbx_strand_id
1 'polypeptide(L)'
;MVKRKTKDKTKRAGFPDFSYGEASFGTNRGISMGGGGFGKKTYTFEPDPHDDPWYNNGNQGEFYWQAAQAIIDGALGSGEWPKKGQVVVNKTTYTLGSR
;
A
#
# COMPACT_ATOMS: atom_id res chain seq x y z
N MET A 1 -17.88 -7.86 -31.75
CA MET A 1 -18.08 -6.82 -30.72
C MET A 1 -17.15 -7.12 -29.54
N VAL A 2 -16.03 -6.41 -29.44
CA VAL A 2 -14.95 -6.72 -28.47
C VAL A 2 -15.39 -6.26 -27.08
N LYS A 3 -15.58 -7.22 -26.17
CA LYS A 3 -15.83 -6.95 -24.74
C LYS A 3 -14.59 -6.27 -24.16
N ARG A 4 -14.67 -4.97 -23.91
CA ARG A 4 -13.67 -4.22 -23.14
C ARG A 4 -13.64 -4.81 -21.74
N LYS A 5 -12.64 -5.64 -21.43
CA LYS A 5 -12.32 -6.00 -20.05
C LYS A 5 -11.80 -4.75 -19.38
N THR A 6 -12.60 -4.18 -18.48
CA THR A 6 -12.15 -3.26 -17.44
C THR A 6 -10.90 -3.87 -16.80
N LYS A 7 -9.75 -3.20 -16.95
CA LYS A 7 -8.51 -3.59 -16.26
C LYS A 7 -8.81 -3.56 -14.76
N ASP A 8 -8.91 -4.74 -14.16
CA ASP A 8 -8.82 -4.94 -12.72
C ASP A 8 -7.53 -4.26 -12.25
N LYS A 9 -7.67 -3.12 -11.57
CA LYS A 9 -6.56 -2.33 -11.04
C LYS A 9 -5.82 -3.01 -9.87
N THR A 10 -6.15 -4.28 -9.59
CA THR A 10 -5.60 -5.10 -8.51
C THR A 10 -4.72 -6.25 -8.99
N LYS A 11 -4.51 -6.42 -10.31
CA LYS A 11 -3.59 -7.43 -10.86
C LYS A 11 -2.40 -6.80 -11.60
N ARG A 12 -1.57 -6.05 -10.88
CA ARG A 12 -0.18 -5.85 -11.30
C ARG A 12 0.59 -7.02 -10.69
N ALA A 13 1.30 -7.80 -11.52
CA ALA A 13 1.97 -9.03 -11.09
C ALA A 13 2.84 -8.76 -9.84
N GLY A 14 2.61 -9.52 -8.77
CA GLY A 14 3.36 -9.41 -7.52
C GLY A 14 2.82 -10.34 -6.44
N PHE A 15 1.53 -10.21 -6.11
CA PHE A 15 0.95 -10.89 -4.94
C PHE A 15 -0.50 -11.35 -5.17
N PRO A 16 -0.74 -12.55 -5.73
CA PRO A 16 -2.07 -13.01 -6.13
C PRO A 16 -3.06 -13.18 -4.98
N ASP A 17 -2.57 -13.37 -3.75
CA ASP A 17 -3.40 -13.60 -2.56
C ASP A 17 -3.61 -12.35 -1.70
N PHE A 18 -3.08 -11.21 -2.14
CA PHE A 18 -3.10 -9.98 -1.37
C PHE A 18 -3.86 -8.88 -2.10
N SER A 19 -4.54 -8.07 -1.31
CA SER A 19 -5.27 -6.88 -1.73
C SER A 19 -4.75 -5.69 -0.96
N TYR A 20 -4.67 -4.54 -1.64
CA TYR A 20 -4.30 -3.29 -1.02
C TYR A 20 -5.07 -2.12 -1.63
N GLY A 21 -5.15 -1.01 -0.90
CA GLY A 21 -5.76 0.22 -1.38
C GLY A 21 -5.53 1.41 -0.46
N GLU A 22 -5.74 2.61 -0.99
CA GLU A 22 -5.70 3.85 -0.21
C GLU A 22 -6.69 3.79 0.95
N ALA A 23 -6.22 4.16 2.14
CA ALA A 23 -7.04 4.49 3.29
C ALA A 23 -6.96 6.01 3.51
N SER A 24 -8.12 6.64 3.72
CA SER A 24 -8.21 8.07 4.03
C SER A 24 -8.68 8.26 5.46
N PHE A 25 -8.01 9.16 6.18
CA PHE A 25 -8.25 9.42 7.59
C PHE A 25 -8.57 10.89 7.87
N GLY A 26 -9.18 11.56 6.89
CA GLY A 26 -9.35 13.00 6.89
C GLY A 26 -8.09 13.66 6.35
N THR A 27 -7.21 14.08 7.27
CA THR A 27 -5.99 14.86 6.96
C THR A 27 -4.73 14.01 6.79
N ASN A 28 -4.81 12.68 6.86
CA ASN A 28 -3.68 11.80 6.58
C ASN A 28 -4.09 10.64 5.65
N ARG A 29 -3.17 10.18 4.82
CA ARG A 29 -3.31 8.98 4.00
C ARG A 29 -2.65 7.76 4.62
N GLY A 30 -3.15 6.62 4.19
CA GLY A 30 -2.77 5.33 4.69
C GLY A 30 -2.99 4.26 3.64
N ILE A 31 -2.71 3.03 4.02
CA ILE A 31 -2.94 1.86 3.18
C ILE A 31 -3.72 0.81 3.96
N SER A 32 -4.79 0.30 3.36
CA SER A 32 -5.49 -0.90 3.82
C SER A 32 -4.94 -2.10 3.05
N MET A 33 -4.57 -3.13 3.79
CA MET A 33 -4.03 -4.40 3.33
C MET A 33 -4.98 -5.53 3.75
N GLY A 34 -5.02 -6.60 2.98
CA GLY A 34 -5.65 -7.84 3.41
C GLY A 34 -5.37 -8.99 2.48
N GLY A 35 -5.49 -10.21 2.99
CA GLY A 35 -5.24 -11.42 2.22
C GLY A 35 -4.09 -12.24 2.79
N GLY A 36 -3.63 -13.25 2.03
CA GLY A 36 -2.53 -14.13 2.40
C GLY A 36 -2.69 -14.91 3.71
N GLY A 37 -3.91 -15.03 4.24
CA GLY A 37 -4.15 -15.66 5.55
C GLY A 37 -3.92 -14.77 6.78
N PHE A 38 -3.47 -13.52 6.61
CA PHE A 38 -3.12 -12.60 7.71
C PHE A 38 -4.29 -11.73 8.21
N GLY A 39 -5.48 -11.83 7.60
CA GLY A 39 -6.60 -10.93 7.87
C GLY A 39 -6.40 -9.53 7.27
N LYS A 40 -7.17 -8.54 7.74
CA LYS A 40 -7.07 -7.15 7.27
C LYS A 40 -6.21 -6.31 8.22
N LYS A 41 -5.44 -5.38 7.67
CA LYS A 41 -4.66 -4.41 8.44
C LYS A 41 -4.61 -3.07 7.75
N THR A 42 -4.64 -1.98 8.51
CA THR A 42 -4.53 -0.63 7.95
C THR A 42 -3.41 0.13 8.66
N TYR A 43 -2.66 0.90 7.88
CA TYR A 43 -1.57 1.76 8.34
C TYR A 43 -1.82 3.21 7.92
N THR A 44 -1.39 4.16 8.74
CA THR A 44 -1.12 5.55 8.32
C THR A 44 0.30 5.65 7.78
N PHE A 45 0.56 6.66 6.95
CA PHE A 45 1.89 7.05 6.54
C PHE A 45 2.30 8.36 7.24
N GLU A 46 3.53 8.44 7.71
CA GLU A 46 4.13 9.66 8.22
C GLU A 46 5.54 9.84 7.64
N PRO A 47 5.84 10.94 6.93
CA PRO A 47 4.96 12.10 6.63
C PRO A 47 3.74 11.75 5.75
N ASP A 48 2.75 12.64 5.62
CA ASP A 48 1.59 12.42 4.75
C ASP A 48 2.07 12.37 3.27
N PRO A 49 1.76 11.31 2.50
CA PRO A 49 2.05 11.24 1.08
C PRO A 49 1.51 12.42 0.26
N HIS A 50 0.45 13.12 0.68
CA HIS A 50 0.01 14.35 0.02
C HIS A 50 1.00 15.50 0.11
N ASP A 51 1.96 15.46 1.03
CA ASP A 51 3.03 16.46 1.09
C ASP A 51 4.18 16.14 0.12
N ASP A 52 4.19 14.97 -0.53
CA ASP A 52 5.20 14.57 -1.51
C ASP A 52 4.79 15.00 -2.94
N PRO A 53 5.56 15.90 -3.60
CA PRO A 53 5.28 16.30 -4.98
C PRO A 53 5.28 15.14 -5.97
N TRP A 54 6.11 14.12 -5.76
CA TRP A 54 6.14 12.93 -6.61
C TRP A 54 4.82 12.17 -6.52
N TYR A 55 4.29 11.97 -5.32
CA TYR A 55 2.98 11.33 -5.12
C TYR A 55 1.88 12.09 -5.86
N ASN A 56 1.86 13.42 -5.72
CA ASN A 56 0.86 14.29 -6.33
C ASN A 56 0.96 14.36 -7.86
N ASN A 57 2.11 14.07 -8.46
CA ASN A 57 2.33 14.13 -9.90
C ASN A 57 1.88 12.86 -10.65
N GLY A 58 0.74 12.28 -10.24
CA GLY A 58 0.16 11.08 -10.87
C GLY A 58 0.79 9.75 -10.46
N ASN A 59 1.69 9.72 -9.48
CA ASN A 59 2.38 8.50 -9.04
C ASN A 59 1.70 7.77 -7.86
N GLN A 60 0.50 8.18 -7.45
CA GLN A 60 -0.24 7.57 -6.33
C GLN A 60 -0.40 6.05 -6.46
N GLY A 61 -0.71 5.56 -7.66
CA GLY A 61 -0.84 4.12 -7.90
C GLY A 61 0.47 3.35 -7.74
N GLU A 62 1.59 3.96 -8.15
CA GLU A 62 2.93 3.41 -7.98
C GLU A 62 3.36 3.45 -6.51
N PHE A 63 3.03 4.54 -5.81
CA PHE A 63 3.25 4.69 -4.38
C PHE A 63 2.62 3.54 -3.58
N TYR A 64 1.32 3.31 -3.74
CA TYR A 64 0.62 2.26 -2.99
C TYR A 64 1.09 0.86 -3.36
N TRP A 65 1.51 0.65 -4.61
CA TRP A 65 2.10 -0.62 -5.02
C TRP A 65 3.44 -0.88 -4.32
N GLN A 66 4.36 0.09 -4.30
CA GLN A 66 5.66 -0.05 -3.62
C GLN A 66 5.49 -0.20 -2.10
N ALA A 67 4.59 0.59 -1.49
CA ALA A 67 4.28 0.47 -0.07
C ALA A 67 3.70 -0.91 0.28
N ALA A 68 2.74 -1.40 -0.51
CA ALA A 68 2.15 -2.73 -0.34
C ALA A 68 3.22 -3.82 -0.43
N GLN A 69 4.12 -3.74 -1.42
CA GLN A 69 5.21 -4.70 -1.60
C GLN A 69 6.07 -4.80 -0.34
N ALA A 70 6.56 -3.66 0.17
CA ALA A 70 7.40 -3.64 1.36
C ALA A 70 6.68 -4.19 2.62
N ILE A 71 5.38 -3.90 2.78
CA ILE A 71 4.58 -4.41 3.90
C ILE A 71 4.35 -5.93 3.78
N ILE A 72 4.04 -6.41 2.58
CA ILE A 72 3.81 -7.84 2.32
C ILE A 72 5.10 -8.62 2.54
N ASP A 73 6.23 -8.15 2.03
CA ASP A 73 7.53 -8.81 2.24
C ASP A 73 7.86 -8.91 3.74
N GLY A 74 7.57 -7.85 4.50
CA GLY A 74 7.67 -7.86 5.97
C GLY A 74 6.74 -8.89 6.63
N ALA A 75 5.49 -8.99 6.18
CA ALA A 75 4.51 -9.93 6.72
C ALA A 75 4.85 -11.39 6.40
N LEU A 76 5.35 -11.67 5.19
CA LEU A 76 5.81 -12.99 4.78
C LEU A 76 7.06 -13.41 5.57
N GLY A 77 7.96 -12.47 5.88
CA GLY A 77 9.14 -12.74 6.68
C GLY A 77 8.86 -13.02 8.16
N SER A 78 7.84 -12.37 8.74
CA SER A 78 7.49 -12.50 10.17
C SER A 78 6.37 -13.49 10.45
N GLY A 79 5.53 -13.80 9.47
CA GLY A 79 4.29 -14.55 9.67
C GLY A 79 3.13 -13.73 10.27
N GLU A 80 3.27 -12.41 10.42
CA GLU A 80 2.19 -11.52 10.85
C GLU A 80 2.31 -10.14 10.18
N TRP A 81 1.19 -9.41 10.04
CA TRP A 81 1.25 -8.02 9.61
C TRP A 81 2.18 -7.19 10.52
N PRO A 82 3.14 -6.42 9.98
CA PRO A 82 4.03 -5.59 10.78
C PRO A 82 3.23 -4.67 11.71
N LYS A 83 3.51 -4.63 13.01
CA LYS A 83 2.77 -3.75 13.95
C LYS A 83 3.14 -2.27 13.77
N LYS A 84 4.40 -2.04 13.41
CA LYS A 84 5.02 -0.76 13.09
C LYS A 84 6.15 -1.03 12.10
N GLY A 85 6.58 -0.02 11.37
CA GLY A 85 7.69 -0.20 10.44
C GLY A 85 7.98 1.05 9.63
N GLN A 86 8.94 0.93 8.75
CA GLN A 86 9.24 1.95 7.75
C GLN A 86 9.20 1.31 6.37
N VAL A 87 8.65 2.04 5.41
CA VAL A 87 8.72 1.69 4.00
C VAL A 87 9.42 2.81 3.26
N VAL A 88 10.25 2.46 2.29
CA VAL A 88 10.90 3.44 1.42
C VAL A 88 10.17 3.42 0.09
N VAL A 89 9.58 4.54 -0.29
CA VAL A 89 8.86 4.73 -1.55
C VAL A 89 9.44 5.95 -2.23
N ASN A 90 9.88 5.82 -3.48
CA ASN A 90 10.54 6.91 -4.22
C ASN A 90 11.65 7.65 -3.41
N LYS A 91 12.50 6.91 -2.69
CA LYS A 91 13.58 7.45 -1.84
C LYS A 91 13.10 8.25 -0.61
N THR A 92 11.80 8.36 -0.38
CA THR A 92 11.22 8.92 0.83
C THR A 92 10.90 7.78 1.80
N THR A 93 11.29 7.94 3.07
CA THR A 93 10.95 6.98 4.13
C THR A 93 9.65 7.39 4.80
N TYR A 94 8.69 6.47 4.83
CA TYR A 94 7.41 6.62 5.52
C TYR A 94 7.34 5.69 6.72
N THR A 95 7.01 6.23 7.88
CA THR A 95 6.72 5.45 9.08
C THR A 95 5.27 4.96 9.01
N LEU A 96 5.08 3.67 9.29
CA LEU A 96 3.77 3.04 9.37
C LEU A 96 3.21 3.20 10.78
N GLY A 97 2.19 4.04 10.93
CA GLY A 97 1.40 4.11 12.15
C GLY A 97 0.29 3.06 12.12
N SER A 98 0.12 2.30 13.20
CA SER A 98 -0.97 1.32 13.29
C SER A 98 -2.30 2.02 13.53
N ARG A 99 -3.32 1.63 12.77
CA ARG A 99 -4.74 1.80 13.15
C ARG A 99 -5.40 0.46 13.45
#